data_AF-A0A4Q3Z1A2-F1
#
_entry.id   AF-A0A4Q3Z1A2-F1
#
_cell.length_a   1.000
_cell.length_b   1.000
_cell.length_c   1.000
_cell.angle_alpha   90.00
_cell.angle_beta   90.00
_cell.angle_gamma   90.00
#
_symmetry.space_group_name_H-M   'P 1'
#
loop_
_entity.id
_entity.type
_entity.pdbx_description
1 polymer ?
#
loop_
_entity_poly.entity_id
_entity_poly.type
_entity_poly.pdbx_seq_one_letter_code
_entity_poly.pdbx_strand_id
1 'polypeptide(L)'
;MSNTASNTPVGVSNTPSITPVGAPGAPSPHPSPELARAFAAFAACLHLTRAAIEAEAAVETLGSDPSVMRFADAAADAWARADEAFWAFRFGRNAPSDLSEAAWVFLLLFEDDGDDLARLSQRGGGIRHRAQVCARSPLPGERILAEPLHAAADLLEEMIWIALADHTARTGQEEPWTDWGL
;
A
#
# COMPACT_ATOMS: atom_id res chain seq x y z
N MET A 1 38.51 24.43 63.47
CA MET A 1 37.37 25.32 63.19
C MET A 1 37.03 25.18 61.71
N SER A 2 35.80 24.75 61.46
CA SER A 2 35.01 24.76 60.22
C SER A 2 35.70 24.63 58.86
N ASN A 3 35.40 23.53 58.15
CA ASN A 3 35.06 23.63 56.73
C ASN A 3 33.99 22.58 56.39
N THR A 4 32.79 23.08 56.13
CA THR A 4 31.60 22.37 55.70
C THR A 4 31.74 22.06 54.22
N ALA A 5 31.77 20.79 53.82
CA ALA A 5 31.58 20.40 52.42
C ALA A 5 30.13 19.94 52.25
N SER A 6 29.41 20.67 51.42
CA SER A 6 28.00 20.48 51.08
C SER A 6 27.83 19.21 50.24
N ASN A 7 27.02 18.26 50.72
CA ASN A 7 26.55 17.13 49.93
C ASN A 7 25.42 17.61 49.01
N THR A 8 25.70 17.77 47.72
CA THR A 8 24.64 17.86 46.69
C THR A 8 24.56 16.50 45.98
N PRO A 9 23.40 15.82 45.93
CA PRO A 9 23.22 14.69 45.05
C PRO A 9 23.18 15.20 43.60
N VAL A 10 24.15 14.77 42.79
CA VAL A 10 24.11 15.00 41.34
C VAL A 10 22.91 14.23 40.80
N GLY A 11 21.99 14.97 40.19
CA GLY A 11 20.67 14.53 39.78
C GLY A 11 20.69 13.32 38.85
N VAL A 12 19.69 12.46 39.06
CA VAL A 12 19.27 11.42 38.13
C VAL A 12 18.73 12.10 36.87
N SER A 13 19.59 12.32 35.88
CA SER A 13 19.14 12.65 34.54
C SER A 13 18.76 11.35 33.84
N ASN A 14 17.49 10.95 33.98
CA ASN A 14 16.86 9.94 33.12
C ASN A 14 16.61 10.53 31.73
N THR A 15 17.67 10.95 31.04
CA THR A 15 17.60 11.24 29.62
C THR A 15 17.71 9.91 28.90
N PRO A 16 16.72 9.47 28.10
CA PRO A 16 16.96 8.36 27.20
C PRO A 16 18.11 8.77 26.30
N SER A 17 19.23 8.04 26.39
CA SER A 17 20.39 8.25 25.54
C SER A 17 19.98 7.87 24.13
N ILE A 18 19.52 8.86 23.37
CA ILE A 18 19.35 8.76 21.92
C ILE A 18 20.76 8.52 21.38
N THR A 19 21.05 7.26 21.07
CA THR A 19 22.30 6.89 20.42
C THR A 19 22.27 7.56 19.04
N PRO A 20 23.26 8.41 18.68
CA PRO A 20 23.32 9.01 17.36
C PRO A 20 23.46 7.91 16.32
N VAL A 21 22.81 8.12 15.17
CA VAL A 21 22.99 7.34 13.95
C VAL A 21 24.49 7.24 13.64
N GLY A 22 25.03 6.02 13.62
CA GLY A 22 26.39 5.74 13.17
C GLY A 22 27.33 5.12 14.20
N ALA A 23 26.96 4.00 14.82
CA ALA A 23 27.96 3.10 15.40
C ALA A 23 28.60 2.27 14.27
N PRO A 24 29.94 2.23 14.11
CA PRO A 24 30.59 1.33 13.16
C PRO A 24 30.37 -0.11 13.64
N GLY A 25 29.48 -0.84 12.95
CA GLY A 25 29.08 -2.20 13.30
C GLY A 25 27.57 -2.42 13.42
N ALA A 26 26.73 -1.37 13.33
CA ALA A 26 25.29 -1.55 13.19
C ALA A 26 25.02 -2.20 11.81
N PRO A 27 24.28 -3.32 11.73
CA PRO A 27 23.89 -3.88 10.44
C PRO A 27 23.14 -2.80 9.66
N SER A 28 23.59 -2.52 8.43
CA SER A 28 22.87 -1.64 7.52
C SER A 28 21.40 -2.03 7.47
N PRO A 29 20.45 -1.07 7.39
CA PRO A 29 19.01 -1.34 7.43
C PRO A 29 18.50 -1.91 6.09
N HIS A 30 19.30 -2.76 5.45
CA HIS A 30 18.88 -3.41 4.22
C HIS A 30 17.89 -4.51 4.56
N PRO A 31 16.76 -4.59 3.83
CA PRO A 31 15.82 -5.70 3.98
C PRO A 31 16.56 -7.02 3.74
N SER A 32 16.14 -8.08 4.43
CA SER A 32 16.64 -9.42 4.12
C SER A 32 16.41 -9.73 2.63
N PRO A 33 17.23 -10.59 2.00
CA PRO A 33 17.03 -10.94 0.59
C PRO A 33 15.63 -11.49 0.28
N GLU A 34 15.00 -12.16 1.24
CA GLU A 34 13.62 -12.63 1.14
C GLU A 34 12.61 -11.48 1.14
N LEU A 35 12.80 -10.52 2.03
CA LEU A 35 11.94 -9.34 2.13
C LEU A 35 12.07 -8.43 0.89
N ALA A 36 13.29 -8.27 0.37
CA ALA A 36 13.52 -7.54 -0.88
C ALA A 36 12.81 -8.20 -2.07
N ARG A 37 12.81 -9.54 -2.16
CA ARG A 37 12.04 -10.28 -3.18
C ARG A 37 10.54 -10.11 -3.01
N ALA A 38 10.05 -10.13 -1.77
CA ALA A 38 8.64 -9.87 -1.50
C ALA A 38 8.25 -8.45 -1.94
N PHE A 39 9.07 -7.43 -1.66
CA PHE A 39 8.80 -6.06 -2.12
C PHE A 39 8.79 -5.94 -3.64
N ALA A 40 9.75 -6.58 -4.32
CA ALA A 40 9.78 -6.60 -5.78
C ALA A 40 8.54 -7.30 -6.38
N ALA A 41 8.12 -8.42 -5.80
CA ALA A 41 6.92 -9.14 -6.24
C ALA A 41 5.66 -8.31 -6.02
N PHE A 42 5.52 -7.66 -4.86
CA PHE A 42 4.38 -6.79 -4.58
C PHE A 42 4.35 -5.56 -5.50
N ALA A 43 5.49 -4.92 -5.73
CA ALA A 43 5.61 -3.81 -6.67
C ALA A 43 5.23 -4.25 -8.10
N ALA A 44 5.60 -5.46 -8.51
CA ALA A 44 5.18 -6.00 -9.80
C ALA A 44 3.65 -6.14 -9.90
N CYS A 45 2.96 -6.56 -8.84
CA CYS A 45 1.50 -6.58 -8.80
C CYS A 45 0.91 -5.18 -9.04
N LEU A 46 1.39 -4.18 -8.29
CA LEU A 46 0.92 -2.78 -8.44
C LEU A 46 1.19 -2.24 -9.85
N HIS A 47 2.35 -2.55 -10.43
CA HIS A 47 2.70 -2.13 -11.79
C HIS A 47 1.80 -2.78 -12.85
N LEU A 48 1.47 -4.07 -12.71
CA LEU A 48 0.57 -4.76 -13.63
C LEU A 48 -0.83 -4.16 -13.57
N THR A 49 -1.34 -3.87 -12.37
CA THR A 49 -2.63 -3.17 -12.21
C THR A 49 -2.63 -1.79 -12.84
N ARG A 50 -1.56 -1.00 -12.64
CA ARG A 50 -1.44 0.32 -13.29
C ARG A 50 -1.49 0.20 -14.81
N ALA A 51 -0.75 -0.77 -15.37
CA ALA A 51 -0.73 -1.02 -16.80
C ALA A 51 -2.11 -1.48 -17.33
N ALA A 52 -2.88 -2.23 -16.54
CA ALA A 52 -4.24 -2.64 -16.90
C ALA A 52 -5.19 -1.42 -16.98
N ILE A 53 -5.16 -0.54 -15.97
CA ILE A 53 -5.93 0.71 -15.95
C ILE A 53 -5.59 1.59 -17.17
N GLU A 54 -4.30 1.76 -17.46
CA GLU A 54 -3.85 2.55 -18.62
C GLU A 54 -4.29 1.92 -19.95
N ALA A 55 -4.28 0.59 -20.05
CA ALA A 55 -4.75 -0.12 -21.23
C ALA A 55 -6.26 0.09 -21.45
N GLU A 56 -7.08 0.00 -20.40
CA GLU A 56 -8.53 0.26 -20.48
C GLU A 56 -8.85 1.70 -20.89
N ALA A 57 -8.20 2.69 -20.27
CA ALA A 57 -8.40 4.10 -20.62
C ALA A 57 -8.06 4.38 -22.10
N ALA A 58 -7.07 3.67 -22.65
CA ALA A 58 -6.73 3.75 -24.07
C ALA A 58 -7.82 3.15 -24.98
N VAL A 59 -8.50 2.07 -24.55
CA VAL A 59 -9.64 1.49 -25.26
C VAL A 59 -10.80 2.49 -25.34
N GLU A 60 -11.17 3.11 -24.22
CA GLU A 60 -12.29 4.06 -24.14
C GLU A 60 -12.09 5.27 -25.05
N THR A 61 -10.86 5.79 -25.12
CA THR A 61 -10.53 6.99 -25.90
C THR A 61 -10.63 6.77 -27.42
N LEU A 62 -10.45 5.53 -27.89
CA LEU A 62 -10.36 5.20 -29.33
C LEU A 62 -11.68 4.72 -29.95
N GLY A 63 -12.79 4.81 -29.22
CA GLY A 63 -14.07 4.09 -29.34
C GLY A 63 -14.84 4.00 -30.68
N SER A 64 -14.19 3.77 -31.81
CA SER A 64 -14.85 3.42 -33.08
C SER A 64 -13.96 2.71 -34.13
N ASP A 65 -12.68 2.44 -33.83
CA ASP A 65 -11.76 1.74 -34.74
C ASP A 65 -11.78 0.20 -34.48
N PRO A 66 -11.93 -0.67 -35.50
CA PRO A 66 -11.73 -2.13 -35.36
C PRO A 66 -10.38 -2.53 -34.73
N SER A 67 -9.37 -1.67 -34.83
CA SER A 67 -8.08 -1.84 -34.15
C SER A 67 -8.17 -1.69 -32.62
N VAL A 68 -9.34 -1.32 -32.07
CA VAL A 68 -9.67 -1.28 -30.63
C VAL A 68 -9.85 -2.68 -30.04
N MET A 69 -10.27 -3.68 -30.84
CA MET A 69 -10.44 -5.04 -30.34
C MET A 69 -9.15 -5.65 -29.78
N ARG A 70 -8.01 -5.44 -30.45
CA ARG A 70 -6.69 -5.88 -29.94
C ARG A 70 -6.27 -5.14 -28.66
N PHE A 71 -6.78 -3.94 -28.42
CA PHE A 71 -6.49 -3.19 -27.20
C PHE A 71 -7.38 -3.66 -26.04
N ALA A 72 -8.63 -4.05 -26.31
CA ALA A 72 -9.50 -4.70 -25.33
C ALA A 72 -8.93 -6.06 -24.88
N ASP A 73 -8.43 -6.88 -25.82
CA ASP A 73 -7.76 -8.14 -25.48
C ASP A 73 -6.50 -7.91 -24.64
N ALA A 74 -5.73 -6.86 -24.95
CA ALA A 74 -4.53 -6.50 -24.19
C ALA A 74 -4.86 -5.98 -22.77
N ALA A 75 -5.96 -5.23 -22.62
CA ALA A 75 -6.44 -4.78 -21.32
C ALA A 75 -6.91 -5.97 -20.46
N ALA A 76 -7.69 -6.89 -21.04
CA ALA A 76 -8.14 -8.11 -20.37
C ALA A 76 -6.95 -9.01 -19.95
N ASP A 77 -5.96 -9.18 -20.81
CA ASP A 77 -4.73 -9.92 -20.49
C ASP A 77 -3.91 -9.22 -19.39
N ALA A 78 -3.85 -7.88 -19.39
CA ALA A 78 -3.18 -7.14 -18.32
C ALA A 78 -3.87 -7.33 -16.96
N TRP A 79 -5.20 -7.30 -16.92
CA TRP A 79 -5.97 -7.60 -15.70
C TRP A 79 -5.77 -9.03 -15.21
N ALA A 80 -5.83 -10.02 -16.11
CA ALA A 80 -5.60 -11.43 -15.76
C ALA A 80 -4.20 -11.63 -15.15
N ARG A 81 -3.17 -10.99 -15.71
CA ARG A 81 -1.80 -11.04 -15.16
C ARG A 81 -1.70 -10.37 -13.80
N ALA A 82 -2.42 -9.25 -13.58
CA ALA A 82 -2.46 -8.59 -12.29
C ALA A 82 -3.11 -9.49 -11.23
N ASP A 83 -4.26 -10.08 -11.54
CA ASP A 83 -4.96 -11.04 -10.68
C ASP A 83 -4.08 -12.24 -10.31
N GLU A 84 -3.49 -12.90 -11.30
CA GLU A 84 -2.55 -14.03 -11.08
C GLU A 84 -1.37 -13.62 -10.19
N ALA A 85 -0.81 -12.43 -10.40
CA ALA A 85 0.30 -11.93 -9.60
C ALA A 85 -0.11 -11.69 -8.14
N PHE A 86 -1.29 -11.13 -7.89
CA PHE A 86 -1.80 -10.94 -6.53
C PHE A 86 -2.11 -12.26 -5.82
N TRP A 87 -2.71 -13.24 -6.51
CA TRP A 87 -2.91 -14.58 -5.94
C TRP A 87 -1.58 -15.26 -5.59
N ALA A 88 -0.61 -15.21 -6.51
CA ALA A 88 0.72 -15.76 -6.29
C ALA A 88 1.44 -15.09 -5.11
N PHE A 89 1.31 -13.77 -4.99
CA PHE A 89 1.87 -13.03 -3.87
C PHE A 89 1.19 -13.39 -2.54
N ARG A 90 -0.15 -13.38 -2.51
CA ARG A 90 -0.98 -13.64 -1.32
C ARG A 90 -0.71 -15.00 -0.69
N PHE A 91 -0.52 -16.02 -1.52
CA PHE A 91 -0.24 -17.40 -1.06
C PHE A 91 1.24 -17.77 -1.08
N GLY A 92 2.13 -16.80 -1.37
CA GLY A 92 3.57 -16.98 -1.30
C GLY A 92 4.04 -17.26 0.13
N ARG A 93 5.03 -18.15 0.30
CA ARG A 93 5.50 -18.62 1.62
C ARG A 93 6.07 -17.54 2.55
N ASN A 94 6.47 -16.38 2.02
CA ASN A 94 7.24 -15.36 2.75
C ASN A 94 6.68 -13.94 2.58
N ALA A 95 5.42 -13.77 2.20
CA ALA A 95 4.83 -12.44 2.07
C ALA A 95 4.64 -11.82 3.47
N PRO A 96 5.12 -10.58 3.71
CA PRO A 96 4.79 -9.85 4.93
C PRO A 96 3.27 -9.75 5.10
N SER A 97 2.77 -9.98 6.31
CA SER A 97 1.32 -10.05 6.58
C SER A 97 0.58 -8.81 6.10
N ASP A 98 1.13 -7.61 6.33
CA ASP A 98 0.46 -6.37 5.90
C ASP A 98 0.38 -6.21 4.39
N LEU A 99 1.42 -6.64 3.64
CA LEU A 99 1.39 -6.63 2.18
C LEU A 99 0.48 -7.73 1.64
N SER A 100 0.44 -8.88 2.30
CA SER A 100 -0.47 -9.98 2.00
C SER A 100 -1.93 -9.56 2.19
N GLU A 101 -2.25 -8.81 3.25
CA GLU A 101 -3.57 -8.23 3.46
C GLU A 101 -3.89 -7.16 2.41
N ALA A 102 -2.92 -6.31 2.05
CA ALA A 102 -3.12 -5.33 0.97
C ALA A 102 -3.43 -6.03 -0.37
N ALA A 103 -2.67 -7.06 -0.73
CA ALA A 103 -2.93 -7.90 -1.91
C ALA A 103 -4.33 -8.51 -1.90
N TRP A 104 -4.81 -8.95 -0.73
CA TRP A 104 -6.16 -9.49 -0.58
C TRP A 104 -7.25 -8.44 -0.86
N VAL A 105 -7.03 -7.18 -0.46
CA VAL A 105 -7.99 -6.10 -0.76
C VAL A 105 -8.07 -5.81 -2.26
N PHE A 106 -6.95 -5.88 -2.99
CA PHE A 106 -6.98 -5.78 -4.46
C PHE A 106 -7.78 -6.91 -5.11
N LEU A 107 -7.56 -8.16 -4.69
CA LEU A 107 -8.31 -9.31 -5.23
C LEU A 107 -9.82 -9.17 -5.01
N LEU A 108 -10.23 -8.70 -3.83
CA LEU A 108 -11.65 -8.44 -3.55
C LEU A 108 -12.22 -7.32 -4.42
N LEU A 109 -11.42 -6.32 -4.77
CA LEU A 109 -11.84 -5.24 -5.66
C LEU A 109 -11.96 -5.74 -7.11
N PHE A 110 -11.13 -6.70 -7.54
CA PHE A 110 -11.23 -7.30 -8.88
C PHE A 110 -12.48 -8.16 -9.04
N GLU A 111 -12.94 -8.78 -7.94
CA GLU A 111 -14.15 -9.62 -7.90
C GLU A 111 -15.44 -8.82 -7.65
N ASP A 112 -15.36 -7.52 -7.34
CA ASP A 112 -16.52 -6.71 -6.97
C ASP A 112 -17.26 -6.19 -8.21
N ASP A 113 -18.58 -6.42 -8.25
CA ASP A 113 -19.47 -5.93 -9.32
C ASP A 113 -19.89 -4.45 -9.12
N GLY A 114 -19.34 -3.77 -8.11
CA GLY A 114 -19.62 -2.39 -7.72
C GLY A 114 -20.55 -2.23 -6.51
N ASP A 115 -20.93 -3.32 -5.84
CA ASP A 115 -21.92 -3.32 -4.75
C ASP A 115 -21.29 -3.20 -3.34
N ASP A 116 -20.00 -3.49 -3.15
CA ASP A 116 -19.32 -3.41 -1.84
C ASP A 116 -18.23 -2.32 -1.81
N LEU A 117 -18.30 -1.33 -2.71
CA LEU A 117 -17.32 -0.23 -2.84
C LEU A 117 -17.11 0.55 -1.54
N ALA A 118 -18.16 0.79 -0.75
CA ALA A 118 -18.04 1.44 0.55
C ALA A 118 -17.16 0.65 1.53
N ARG A 119 -17.27 -0.68 1.54
CA ARG A 119 -16.45 -1.55 2.39
C ARG A 119 -15.02 -1.66 1.86
N LEU A 120 -14.84 -1.71 0.55
CA LEU A 120 -13.52 -1.71 -0.08
C LEU A 120 -12.78 -0.40 0.21
N SER A 121 -13.48 0.74 0.19
CA SER A 121 -12.96 2.04 0.63
C SER A 121 -12.52 2.04 2.10
N GLN A 122 -13.35 1.50 3.00
CA GLN A 122 -12.96 1.36 4.41
C GLN A 122 -11.69 0.50 4.59
N ARG A 123 -11.56 -0.59 3.83
CA ARG A 123 -10.37 -1.46 3.84
C ARG A 123 -9.14 -0.73 3.28
N GLY A 124 -9.29 0.05 2.22
CA GLY A 124 -8.26 0.95 1.68
C GLY A 124 -7.78 1.97 2.72
N GLY A 125 -8.71 2.59 3.45
CA GLY A 125 -8.40 3.49 4.58
C GLY A 125 -7.59 2.79 5.68
N GLY A 126 -7.89 1.52 5.97
CA GLY A 126 -7.11 0.69 6.89
C GLY A 126 -5.67 0.44 6.43
N ILE A 127 -5.43 0.28 5.11
CA ILE A 127 -4.08 0.16 4.55
C ILE A 127 -3.32 1.49 4.68
N ARG A 128 -3.97 2.62 4.34
CA ARG A 128 -3.36 3.95 4.50
C ARG A 128 -2.99 4.25 5.95
N HIS A 129 -3.88 3.95 6.90
CA HIS A 129 -3.59 4.11 8.32
C HIS A 129 -2.37 3.27 8.75
N ARG A 130 -2.28 2.01 8.31
CA ARG A 130 -1.11 1.15 8.58
C ARG A 130 0.16 1.71 7.97
N ALA A 131 0.12 2.24 6.75
CA ALA A 131 1.28 2.89 6.12
C ALA A 131 1.81 4.05 7.00
N GLN A 132 0.90 4.89 7.52
CA GLN A 132 1.26 6.00 8.41
C GLN A 132 1.82 5.53 9.76
N VAL A 133 1.27 4.45 10.33
CA VAL A 133 1.79 3.84 11.56
C VAL A 133 3.21 3.31 11.32
N CYS A 134 3.42 2.55 10.24
CA CYS A 134 4.73 2.04 9.86
C CYS A 134 5.74 3.17 9.66
N ALA A 135 5.36 4.26 8.98
CA ALA A 135 6.23 5.41 8.74
C ALA A 135 6.75 6.07 10.03
N ARG A 136 5.95 6.03 11.10
CA ARG A 136 6.26 6.59 12.42
C ARG A 136 6.89 5.57 13.38
N SER A 137 7.00 4.30 12.99
CA SER A 137 7.49 3.26 13.88
C SER A 137 8.95 3.51 14.29
N PRO A 138 9.32 3.29 15.56
CA PRO A 138 10.72 3.29 15.98
C PRO A 138 11.50 2.07 15.47
N LEU A 139 10.82 1.04 14.95
CA LEU A 139 11.42 -0.22 14.50
C LEU A 139 11.75 -0.14 13.00
N PRO A 140 13.04 -0.29 12.58
CA PRO A 140 13.42 -0.22 11.18
C PRO A 140 12.71 -1.25 10.28
N GLY A 141 12.46 -2.46 10.80
CA GLY A 141 11.77 -3.52 10.07
C GLY A 141 10.30 -3.22 9.77
N GLU A 142 9.65 -2.37 10.56
CA GLU A 142 8.28 -1.93 10.30
C GLU A 142 8.27 -0.70 9.38
N ARG A 143 9.22 0.22 9.56
CA ARG A 143 9.34 1.42 8.71
C ARG A 143 9.49 1.12 7.23
N ILE A 144 10.20 0.05 6.87
CA ILE A 144 10.39 -0.36 5.48
C ILE A 144 9.11 -0.82 4.78
N LEU A 145 8.04 -1.13 5.53
CA LEU A 145 6.72 -1.47 4.97
C LEU A 145 5.90 -0.24 4.59
N ALA A 146 6.26 0.94 5.10
CA ALA A 146 5.47 2.15 4.95
C ALA A 146 5.27 2.54 3.48
N GLU A 147 6.34 2.56 2.70
CA GLU A 147 6.31 2.98 1.30
C GLU A 147 5.49 2.02 0.41
N PRO A 148 5.71 0.68 0.44
CA PRO A 148 4.85 -0.24 -0.30
C PRO A 148 3.37 -0.17 0.09
N LEU A 149 3.06 -0.01 1.39
CA LEU A 149 1.68 0.13 1.85
C LEU A 149 1.05 1.46 1.41
N HIS A 150 1.83 2.54 1.34
CA HIS A 150 1.35 3.83 0.84
C HIS A 150 1.01 3.74 -0.65
N ALA A 151 1.92 3.19 -1.45
CA ALA A 151 1.70 2.97 -2.88
C ALA A 151 0.46 2.09 -3.15
N ALA A 152 0.26 1.05 -2.33
CA ALA A 152 -0.93 0.21 -2.40
C ALA A 152 -2.23 0.98 -2.07
N ALA A 153 -2.21 1.79 -1.02
CA ALA A 153 -3.37 2.59 -0.63
C ALA A 153 -3.76 3.62 -1.70
N ASP A 154 -2.77 4.29 -2.29
CA ASP A 154 -3.01 5.29 -3.33
C ASP A 154 -3.60 4.66 -4.60
N LEU A 155 -3.07 3.50 -5.01
CA LEU A 155 -3.61 2.78 -6.16
C LEU A 155 -5.02 2.23 -5.89
N LEU A 156 -5.29 1.72 -4.68
CA LEU A 156 -6.64 1.27 -4.29
C LEU A 156 -7.65 2.42 -4.34
N GLU A 157 -7.28 3.59 -3.82
CA GLU A 157 -8.16 4.76 -3.87
C GLU A 157 -8.46 5.16 -5.32
N GLU A 158 -7.45 5.19 -6.18
CA GLU A 158 -7.64 5.46 -7.61
C GLU A 158 -8.61 4.46 -8.26
N MET A 159 -8.43 3.15 -8.01
CA MET A 159 -9.32 2.12 -8.55
C MET A 159 -10.75 2.25 -8.02
N ILE A 160 -10.93 2.58 -6.75
CA ILE A 160 -12.26 2.79 -6.16
C ILE A 160 -12.93 4.00 -6.81
N TRP A 161 -12.19 5.09 -7.06
CA TRP A 161 -12.72 6.24 -7.79
C TRP A 161 -13.15 5.88 -9.21
N ILE A 162 -12.37 5.08 -9.93
CA ILE A 162 -12.71 4.60 -11.28
C ILE A 162 -13.98 3.75 -11.22
N ALA A 163 -14.04 2.75 -10.34
CA ALA A 163 -15.19 1.85 -10.20
C ALA A 163 -16.48 2.61 -9.83
N LEU A 164 -16.36 3.64 -9.01
CA LEU A 164 -17.49 4.48 -8.61
C LEU A 164 -17.97 5.40 -9.73
N ALA A 165 -17.05 5.95 -10.52
CA ALA A 165 -17.40 6.71 -11.71
C ALA A 165 -18.17 5.83 -12.72
N ASP A 166 -17.71 4.58 -12.94
CA ASP A 166 -18.42 3.62 -13.80
C ASP A 166 -19.79 3.23 -13.23
N HIS A 167 -19.88 2.89 -11.94
CA HIS A 167 -21.16 2.58 -11.28
C HIS A 167 -22.16 3.73 -11.44
N THR A 168 -21.73 4.96 -11.15
CA THR A 168 -22.58 6.16 -11.27
C THR A 168 -23.03 6.36 -12.72
N ALA A 169 -22.16 6.13 -13.71
CA ALA A 169 -22.50 6.22 -15.12
C ALA A 169 -23.52 5.15 -15.55
N ARG A 170 -23.43 3.93 -14.99
CA ARG A 170 -24.36 2.82 -15.29
C ARG A 170 -25.72 2.96 -14.62
N THR A 171 -25.77 3.37 -13.35
CA THR A 171 -27.00 3.35 -12.54
C THR A 171 -27.67 4.72 -12.41
N GLY A 172 -26.92 5.81 -12.65
CA GLY A 172 -27.38 7.18 -12.39
C GLY A 172 -27.57 7.48 -10.91
N GLN A 173 -27.10 6.61 -10.01
CA GLN A 173 -27.16 6.79 -8.56
C GLN A 173 -25.79 7.21 -8.03
N GLU A 174 -25.76 8.30 -7.25
CA GLU A 174 -24.60 8.64 -6.44
C GLU A 174 -24.65 7.84 -5.14
N GLU A 175 -23.62 7.04 -4.87
CA GLU A 175 -23.43 6.40 -3.56
C GLU A 175 -23.20 7.48 -2.49
N PRO A 176 -23.80 7.38 -1.29
CA PRO A 176 -23.54 8.33 -0.21
C PRO A 176 -22.11 8.15 0.32
N TRP A 177 -21.19 8.95 -0.20
CA TRP A 177 -19.83 9.10 0.32
C TRP A 177 -19.90 9.51 1.78
N THR A 178 -19.17 8.80 2.64
CA THR A 178 -18.76 9.37 3.92
C THR A 178 -17.40 10.01 3.67
N ASP A 179 -17.32 11.32 3.88
CA ASP A 179 -16.07 12.08 3.91
C ASP A 179 -15.24 11.58 5.10
N TRP A 180 -14.42 10.54 4.88
CA TRP A 180 -13.69 9.84 5.95
C TRP A 180 -12.38 10.54 6.35
N GLY A 181 -12.20 11.82 5.99
CA GLY A 181 -11.17 12.69 6.53
C GLY A 181 -9.75 12.33 6.08
N LEU A 182 -9.26 13.07 5.09
CA LEU A 182 -7.82 13.34 4.96
C LEU A 182 -7.31 14.11 6.19
#